data_AF-A0A960TUC7-F1
#
_entry.id   AF-A0A960TUC7-F1
#
_cell.length_a   1.000
_cell.length_b   1.000
_cell.length_c   1.000
_cell.angle_alpha   90.00
_cell.angle_beta   90.00
_cell.angle_gamma   90.00
#
_symmetry.space_group_name_H-M   'P 1'
#
loop_
_entity.id
_entity.type
_entity.pdbx_description
1 polymer ?
#
loop_
_entity_poly.entity_id
_entity_poly.type
_entity_poly.pdbx_seq_one_letter_code
_entity_poly.pdbx_strand_id
1 'polypeptide(L)' 'MQRLREGEDVLVKDKSYVKFERLLEKAEAEGRLDGNYKCLTCGMRYMSKDEAEGCCKILP' A
#
# COMPACT_ATOMS: atom_id res chain seq x y z
N MET A 1 18.58 17.23 40.66
CA MET A 1 18.22 16.00 39.91
C MET A 1 17.18 15.28 40.74
N GLN A 2 16.02 14.78 40.31
CA GLN A 2 15.36 14.62 39.02
C GLN A 2 13.89 14.31 39.37
N ARG A 3 12.88 14.95 38.75
CA ARG A 3 11.47 14.52 38.83
C ARG A 3 11.06 14.08 37.43
N LEU A 4 10.93 12.78 37.21
CA LEU A 4 10.40 12.21 35.98
C LEU A 4 8.90 12.52 35.92
N ARG A 5 8.45 13.13 34.82
CA ARG A 5 7.04 13.45 34.58
C ARG A 5 6.34 12.19 34.08
N GLU A 6 5.30 11.77 34.78
CA GLU A 6 4.33 10.80 34.28
C GLU A 6 3.51 11.47 33.17
N GLY A 7 3.48 10.88 31.97
CA GLY A 7 2.63 11.37 30.86
C GLY A 7 3.27 11.42 29.48
N GLU A 8 4.19 10.53 29.15
CA GLU A 8 4.56 10.29 27.76
C GLU A 8 3.80 9.06 27.28
N ASP A 9 2.67 9.26 26.59
CA ASP A 9 2.05 8.25 25.72
C ASP A 9 3.06 7.91 24.62
N VAL A 10 3.99 7.01 24.94
CA VAL A 10 4.97 6.50 23.98
C VAL A 10 4.19 5.74 22.91
N LEU A 11 4.17 6.27 21.69
CA LEU A 11 3.61 5.58 20.53
C LEU A 11 4.40 4.29 20.31
N VAL A 12 3.82 3.16 20.72
CA VAL A 12 4.39 1.84 20.52
C VAL A 12 4.17 1.45 19.07
N LYS A 13 5.25 1.31 18.30
CA LYS A 13 5.18 0.78 16.93
C LYS A 13 4.67 -0.65 16.98
N ASP A 14 3.62 -0.94 16.23
CA ASP A 14 3.10 -2.30 16.08
C ASP A 14 4.19 -3.26 15.62
N LYS A 15 4.07 -4.53 16.04
CA LYS A 15 5.03 -5.58 15.68
C LYS A 15 5.19 -5.62 14.15
N SER A 16 6.43 -5.63 13.66
CA SER A 16 6.70 -5.82 12.23
C SER A 16 6.18 -7.20 11.82
N TYR A 17 5.05 -7.22 11.12
CA TYR A 17 4.54 -8.41 10.50
C TYR A 17 5.26 -8.55 9.16
N VAL A 18 6.27 -9.42 9.11
CA VAL A 18 7.04 -9.73 7.89
C VAL A 18 6.11 -10.04 6.70
N LYS A 19 4.91 -10.58 6.96
CA LYS A 19 3.89 -10.82 5.94
C LYS A 19 3.26 -9.53 5.40
N PHE A 20 2.99 -8.55 6.26
CA PHE A 20 2.41 -7.26 5.87
C PHE A 20 3.40 -6.45 5.02
N GLU A 21 4.65 -6.35 5.45
CA GLU A 21 5.71 -5.66 4.69
C GLU A 21 5.92 -6.29 3.31
N ARG A 22 5.96 -7.63 3.22
CA ARG A 22 6.05 -8.34 1.92
C ARG A 22 4.85 -8.10 1.01
N LEU A 23 3.65 -7.95 1.58
CA LEU A 23 2.45 -7.66 0.78
C LEU A 23 2.47 -6.22 0.27
N LEU A 24 2.98 -5.29 1.06
CA LEU A 24 3.20 -3.89 0.66
C LEU A 24 4.24 -3.80 -0.46
N GLU A 25 5.44 -4.37 -0.25
CA GLU A 25 6.51 -4.38 -1.26
C GLU A 25 6.03 -4.96 -2.60
N LYS A 26 5.25 -6.05 -2.54
CA LYS A 26 4.65 -6.66 -3.73
C LYS A 26 3.65 -5.72 -4.41
N ALA A 27 2.80 -5.04 -3.65
CA ALA A 27 1.83 -4.09 -4.19
C ALA A 27 2.51 -2.85 -4.79
N GLU A 28 3.61 -2.37 -4.21
CA GLU A 28 4.45 -1.31 -4.77
C GLU A 28 5.11 -1.77 -6.08
N ALA A 29 5.72 -2.96 -6.09
CA ALA A 29 6.37 -3.52 -7.28
C ALA A 29 5.40 -3.76 -8.44
N GLU A 30 4.17 -4.17 -8.16
CA GLU A 30 3.10 -4.32 -9.15
C GLU A 30 2.44 -2.98 -9.56
N GLY A 31 2.83 -1.86 -8.94
CA GLY A 31 2.28 -0.53 -9.23
C GLY A 31 0.86 -0.30 -8.74
N ARG A 32 0.37 -1.15 -7.82
CA ARG A 32 -1.00 -1.03 -7.27
C ARG A 32 -1.17 0.15 -6.32
N LEU A 33 -0.08 0.67 -5.76
CA LEU A 33 -0.09 1.82 -4.85
C LEU A 33 0.23 3.14 -5.59
N ASP A 34 1.24 3.15 -6.46
CA ASP A 34 1.75 4.37 -7.13
C ASP A 34 1.68 4.38 -8.66
N GLY A 35 0.97 3.42 -9.27
CA GLY A 35 0.83 3.37 -10.73
C GLY A 35 0.14 4.61 -11.32
N ASN A 36 0.68 5.15 -12.41
CA ASN A 36 0.15 6.33 -13.10
C ASN A 36 -1.16 6.08 -13.85
N TYR A 37 -1.48 4.82 -14.15
CA TYR A 37 -2.66 4.44 -14.91
C TYR A 37 -3.66 3.75 -14.00
N LYS A 38 -4.93 4.18 -14.06
CA LYS A 38 -6.02 3.58 -13.27
C LYS A 38 -6.96 2.78 -14.15
N CYS A 39 -7.41 1.63 -13.67
CA CYS A 39 -8.53 0.93 -14.27
C CYS A 39 -9.80 1.78 -14.10
N LEU A 40 -10.54 2.01 -15.18
CA LEU A 40 -11.76 2.82 -15.16
C LEU A 40 -12.95 2.09 -14.50
N THR A 41 -12.86 0.78 -14.32
CA THR A 41 -13.93 -0.05 -13.73
C THR A 41 -13.75 -0.22 -12.22
N CYS A 42 -12.61 -0.75 -11.78
CA CYS A 42 -12.36 -1.06 -10.36
C CYS A 42 -11.52 0.00 -9.62
N GLY A 43 -10.92 0.96 -10.35
CA GLY A 43 -10.11 2.03 -9.75
C GLY A 43 -8.69 1.62 -9.31
N MET A 44 -8.28 0.37 -9.52
CA MET A 44 -6.90 -0.08 -9.23
C MET A 44 -5.88 0.66 -10.10
N ARG A 45 -4.68 0.88 -9.55
CA ARG A 45 -3.56 1.54 -10.25
C ARG A 45 -2.55 0.52 -10.80
N TYR A 46 -1.88 0.91 -11.87
CA TYR A 46 -0.92 0.10 -12.62
C TYR A 46 0.20 0.98 -13.19
N MET A 47 1.37 0.37 -13.42
CA MET A 47 2.53 1.06 -13.99
C MET A 47 2.36 1.34 -15.48
N SER A 48 1.63 0.49 -16.19
CA SER A 48 1.38 0.63 -17.63
C SER A 48 -0.10 0.84 -17.95
N LYS A 49 -0.35 1.50 -19.09
CA LYS A 49 -1.70 1.70 -19.62
C LYS A 49 -2.37 0.39 -20.01
N ASP A 50 -1.61 -0.54 -20.59
CA ASP A 50 -2.12 -1.84 -21.06
C ASP A 50 -2.65 -2.70 -19.91
N GLU A 51 -1.95 -2.71 -18.77
CA GLU A 51 -2.41 -3.40 -17.56
C GLU A 51 -3.69 -2.77 -16.99
N ALA A 52 -3.77 -1.44 -16.96
CA ALA A 52 -4.96 -0.72 -16.49
C ALA A 52 -6.18 -0.97 -17.39
N GLU A 53 -5.99 -1.00 -18.70
CA GLU A 53 -7.03 -1.31 -19.69
C GLU A 53 -7.40 -2.79 -19.69
N GLY A 54 -6.47 -3.69 -19.32
CA GLY A 54 -6.68 -5.13 -19.22
C GLY A 54 -7.38 -5.59 -17.94
N CYS A 55 -7.25 -4.85 -16.84
CA CYS A 55 -7.70 -5.24 -15.50
C CYS A 55 -9.15 -5.74 -15.42
N CYS A 56 -10.09 -5.01 -16.02
CA CYS A 56 -11.52 -5.36 -16.00
C CYS A 56 -12.10 -5.44 -17.41
N LYS A 57 -11.31 -5.91 -18.39
CA LYS A 57 -11.81 -6.17 -19.74
C LYS A 57 -12.90 -7.23 -19.66
N ILE A 58 -14.13 -6.83 -20.03
CA ILE A 58 -15.19 -7.79 -20.33
C ILE A 58 -14.80 -8.40 -21.69
N LEU A 59 -14.27 -9.62 -21.66
CA LEU A 59 -14.07 -10.40 -22.88
C LEU A 59 -15.45 -10.88 -23.36
N PRO A 60 -15.85 -10.59 -24.61
CA PRO A 60 -17.11 -11.08 -25.18
C PRO A 60 -17.12 -12.59 -25.38
#